data_AF-I1BZ03-F1
#
_entry.id   AF-I1BZ03-F1
#
_cell.length_a   1.000
_cell.length_b   1.000
_cell.length_c   1.000
_cell.angle_alpha   90.00
_cell.angle_beta   90.00
_cell.angle_gamma   90.00
#
_symmetry.space_group_name_H-M   'P 1'
#
loop_
_entity.id
_entity.type
_entity.pdbx_description
1 polymer ?
#
loop_
_entity_poly.entity_id
_entity_poly.type
_entity_poly.pdbx_seq_one_letter_code
_entity_poly.pdbx_strand_id
1 'polypeptide(L)'
;MYYDNTRRLSSYQEVATAAFGPIGGWLAFFFTAITLVGVPVLYILLSGSNLHNVAKGTSAELTFPIWVIICAAIIAVPFLFFRSLGEIAILSCFGMLSTVIVILIVLGVSVQQIPEQVDVHHDSVIWNMFPIALSSIVFSFGGNPVYAHVEASMRRPKDWNMVCFTGLTFCVILYFLTAVPGYYVYGTAVQSPVYDSLPNGGPKSASIIIITIHLLLATPILLTSFALDTC
;
A
#
# COMPACT_ATOMS: atom_id res chain seq x y z
N MET A 1 2.66 14.53 20.83
CA MET A 1 1.38 13.80 20.74
C MET A 1 1.45 12.39 21.35
N TYR A 2 2.62 11.80 21.60
CA TYR A 2 2.78 10.46 22.23
C TYR A 2 3.42 10.49 23.63
N TYR A 3 3.28 11.60 24.36
CA TYR A 3 3.92 11.80 25.66
C TYR A 3 2.83 12.19 26.66
N ASP A 4 2.50 11.27 27.56
CA ASP A 4 1.88 11.63 28.83
C ASP A 4 3.03 12.02 29.78
N ASN A 5 2.85 13.00 30.65
CA ASN A 5 3.88 13.66 31.46
C ASN A 5 4.70 12.73 32.38
N THR A 6 4.48 11.41 32.33
CA THR A 6 5.22 10.36 33.05
C THR A 6 5.69 9.18 32.17
N ARG A 7 5.09 8.90 31.00
CA ARG A 7 5.41 7.73 30.14
C ARG A 7 5.11 7.98 28.65
N ARG A 8 5.92 7.38 27.76
CA ARG A 8 5.72 7.43 26.30
C ARG A 8 4.69 6.38 25.88
N LEU A 9 3.67 6.80 25.15
CA LEU A 9 2.65 5.90 24.58
C LEU A 9 3.26 5.25 23.33
N SER A 10 3.45 3.94 23.37
CA SER A 10 4.14 3.14 22.35
C SER A 10 3.21 2.57 21.28
N SER A 11 1.93 2.38 21.60
CA SER A 11 0.95 1.76 20.70
C SER A 11 -0.25 2.68 20.42
N TYR A 12 -0.85 2.54 19.24
CA TYR A 12 -2.09 3.23 18.87
C TYR A 12 -3.24 2.94 19.87
N GLN A 13 -3.26 1.74 20.45
CA GLN A 13 -4.21 1.37 21.49
C GLN A 13 -4.02 2.20 22.78
N GLU A 14 -2.77 2.45 23.20
CA GLU A 14 -2.49 3.22 24.41
C GLU A 14 -2.92 4.68 24.23
N VAL A 15 -2.69 5.26 23.05
CA VAL A 15 -3.18 6.60 22.69
C VAL A 15 -4.71 6.66 22.74
N ALA A 16 -5.39 5.67 22.16
CA ALA A 16 -6.85 5.62 22.19
C ALA A 16 -7.41 5.40 23.60
N THR A 17 -6.73 4.59 24.42
CA THR A 17 -7.12 4.35 25.82
C THR A 17 -6.98 5.62 26.65
N ALA A 18 -5.90 6.38 26.46
CA ALA A 18 -5.68 7.64 27.15
C ALA A 18 -6.71 8.72 26.76
N ALA A 19 -7.10 8.77 25.48
CA ALA A 19 -8.04 9.77 24.98
C ALA A 19 -9.52 9.45 25.23
N PHE A 20 -9.92 8.17 25.12
CA PHE A 20 -11.32 7.74 25.09
C PHE A 20 -11.66 6.68 26.15
N GLY A 21 -10.71 6.35 27.03
CA GLY A 21 -10.87 5.34 28.06
C GLY A 21 -10.79 3.89 27.52
N PRO A 22 -11.10 2.89 28.37
CA PRO A 22 -10.90 1.47 28.07
C PRO A 22 -11.64 0.98 26.82
N ILE A 23 -12.85 1.50 26.57
CA ILE A 23 -13.68 1.14 25.41
C ILE A 23 -13.00 1.63 24.12
N GLY A 24 -12.51 2.86 24.11
CA GLY A 24 -11.80 3.42 22.95
C GLY A 24 -10.50 2.68 22.67
N GLY A 25 -9.78 2.27 23.72
CA GLY A 25 -8.63 1.38 23.61
C GLY A 25 -8.96 0.06 22.90
N TRP A 26 -10.01 -0.63 23.34
CA TRP A 26 -10.41 -1.91 22.76
C TRP A 26 -10.87 -1.79 21.31
N LEU A 27 -11.64 -0.74 20.98
CA LEU A 27 -12.04 -0.47 19.60
C LEU A 27 -10.84 -0.18 18.71
N ALA A 28 -9.90 0.65 19.16
CA ALA A 28 -8.69 0.95 18.41
C ALA A 28 -7.85 -0.30 18.17
N PHE A 29 -7.69 -1.16 19.19
CA PHE A 29 -7.01 -2.45 19.05
C PHE A 29 -7.69 -3.34 17.99
N PHE A 30 -9.02 -3.48 18.06
CA PHE A 30 -9.77 -4.31 17.13
C PHE A 30 -9.60 -3.87 15.67
N PHE A 31 -9.78 -2.58 15.37
CA PHE A 31 -9.61 -2.05 14.01
C PHE A 31 -8.16 -2.08 13.53
N THR A 32 -7.21 -1.83 14.42
CA THR A 32 -5.77 -1.96 14.12
C THR A 32 -5.42 -3.40 13.79
N ALA A 33 -5.89 -4.38 14.57
CA ALA A 33 -5.65 -5.80 14.32
C ALA A 33 -6.23 -6.24 12.98
N ILE A 34 -7.46 -5.83 12.65
CA ILE A 34 -8.08 -6.10 11.34
C ILE A 34 -7.23 -5.50 10.21
N THR A 35 -6.75 -4.27 10.37
CA THR A 35 -5.94 -3.59 9.34
C THR A 35 -4.61 -4.29 9.14
N LEU A 36 -3.92 -4.62 10.25
CA LEU A 36 -2.60 -5.24 10.23
C LEU A 36 -2.62 -6.69 9.71
N VAL A 37 -3.75 -7.41 9.82
CA VAL A 37 -3.93 -8.73 9.20
C VAL A 37 -4.48 -8.61 7.77
N GLY A 38 -5.41 -7.69 7.54
CA GLY A 38 -6.08 -7.51 6.25
C GLY A 38 -5.16 -7.01 5.14
N VAL A 39 -4.28 -6.04 5.43
CA VAL A 39 -3.35 -5.50 4.42
C VAL A 39 -2.40 -6.57 3.88
N PRO A 40 -1.72 -7.39 4.71
CA PRO A 40 -0.94 -8.54 4.22
C PRO A 40 -1.72 -9.50 3.33
N VAL A 41 -2.96 -9.83 3.70
CA VAL A 41 -3.81 -10.72 2.89
C VAL A 41 -4.08 -10.10 1.52
N LEU A 42 -4.43 -8.80 1.47
CA LEU A 42 -4.62 -8.08 0.20
C LEU A 42 -3.35 -8.06 -0.65
N TYR A 43 -2.18 -7.86 -0.04
CA TYR A 43 -0.90 -7.85 -0.76
C TYR A 43 -0.55 -9.22 -1.35
N ILE A 44 -0.81 -10.30 -0.62
CA ILE A 44 -0.62 -11.68 -1.11
C ILE A 44 -1.55 -11.97 -2.29
N LEU A 45 -2.84 -11.62 -2.16
CA LEU A 45 -3.83 -11.83 -3.23
C LEU A 45 -3.49 -11.03 -4.48
N LEU A 46 -3.11 -9.76 -4.32
CA LEU A 46 -2.72 -8.90 -5.43
C LEU A 46 -1.44 -9.39 -6.11
N SER A 47 -0.45 -9.84 -5.34
CA SER A 47 0.77 -10.45 -5.89
C SER A 47 0.45 -11.72 -6.68
N GLY A 48 -0.44 -12.57 -6.16
CA GLY A 48 -0.89 -13.77 -6.86
C GLY A 48 -1.63 -13.46 -8.16
N SER A 49 -2.50 -12.44 -8.15
CA SER A 49 -3.22 -11.97 -9.34
C SER A 49 -2.26 -11.41 -10.40
N ASN A 50 -1.31 -10.58 -9.97
CA ASN A 50 -0.26 -10.02 -10.83
C ASN A 50 0.57 -11.12 -11.52
N LEU A 51 1.05 -12.10 -10.75
CA LEU A 51 1.83 -13.22 -11.31
C LEU A 51 0.98 -14.11 -12.23
N HIS A 52 -0.28 -14.36 -11.87
CA HIS A 52 -1.20 -15.07 -12.76
C HIS A 52 -1.39 -14.35 -14.09
N ASN A 53 -1.58 -13.02 -14.06
CA ASN A 53 -1.76 -12.20 -15.26
C ASN A 53 -0.49 -12.16 -16.14
N VAL A 54 0.69 -12.08 -15.54
CA VAL A 54 1.97 -12.06 -16.27
C VAL A 54 2.33 -13.44 -16.82
N ALA A 55 2.01 -14.51 -16.09
CA ALA A 55 2.35 -15.87 -16.49
C ALA A 55 1.38 -16.46 -17.52
N LYS A 56 0.22 -15.85 -17.74
CA LYS A 56 -0.79 -16.30 -18.70
C LYS A 56 -0.21 -16.37 -20.13
N GLY A 57 -0.35 -17.51 -20.80
CA GLY A 57 0.21 -17.73 -22.13
C GLY A 57 1.70 -18.05 -22.16
N THR A 58 2.33 -18.27 -21.00
CA THR A 58 3.74 -18.68 -20.88
C THR A 58 3.85 -20.13 -20.36
N SER A 59 5.05 -20.71 -20.36
CA SER A 59 5.30 -22.03 -19.76
C SER A 59 5.08 -22.08 -18.24
N ALA A 60 4.96 -20.92 -17.57
CA ALA A 60 4.68 -20.79 -16.15
C ALA A 60 3.19 -20.53 -15.84
N GLU A 61 2.29 -20.78 -16.80
CA GLU A 61 0.86 -20.58 -16.59
C GLU A 61 0.30 -21.54 -15.52
N LEU A 62 0.07 -20.98 -14.33
CA LEU A 62 -0.55 -21.64 -13.19
C LEU A 62 -1.87 -20.96 -12.84
N THR A 63 -2.75 -21.69 -12.16
CA THR A 63 -4.01 -21.12 -11.69
C THR A 63 -3.77 -20.09 -10.58
N PHE A 64 -4.66 -19.09 -10.50
CA PHE A 64 -4.59 -18.04 -9.49
C PHE A 64 -4.35 -18.54 -8.05
N PRO A 65 -5.07 -19.57 -7.54
CA PRO A 65 -4.83 -20.06 -6.18
C PRO A 65 -3.40 -20.59 -5.96
N ILE A 66 -2.79 -21.20 -6.97
CA ILE A 66 -1.42 -21.70 -6.88
C ILE A 66 -0.44 -20.54 -6.75
N TRP A 67 -0.61 -19.48 -7.55
CA TRP A 67 0.23 -18.27 -7.43
C TRP A 67 0.09 -17.58 -6.07
N VAL A 68 -1.12 -17.55 -5.51
CA VAL A 68 -1.36 -17.05 -4.14
C VAL A 68 -0.60 -17.86 -3.10
N ILE A 69 -0.64 -19.20 -3.19
CA ILE A 69 0.10 -20.10 -2.29
C ILE A 69 1.62 -19.88 -2.43
N ILE A 70 2.13 -19.75 -3.65
CA ILE A 70 3.54 -19.48 -3.92
C ILE A 70 3.95 -18.14 -3.28
N CYS A 71 3.17 -17.07 -3.47
CA CYS A 71 3.45 -15.77 -2.86
C CYS A 71 3.46 -15.85 -1.33
N ALA A 72 2.48 -16.54 -0.73
CA ALA A 72 2.42 -16.74 0.71
C ALA A 72 3.67 -17.48 1.23
N ALA A 73 4.11 -18.53 0.52
CA ALA A 73 5.34 -19.25 0.86
C ALA A 73 6.59 -18.37 0.74
N ILE A 74 6.70 -17.55 -0.32
CA ILE A 74 7.79 -16.60 -0.52
C ILE A 74 7.86 -15.57 0.61
N ILE A 75 6.71 -15.10 1.11
CA ILE A 75 6.62 -14.13 2.22
C ILE A 75 6.92 -14.77 3.57
N ALA A 76 6.53 -16.03 3.77
CA ALA A 76 6.74 -16.74 5.03
C ALA A 76 8.24 -16.89 5.36
N VAL A 77 9.08 -17.12 4.35
CA VAL A 77 10.54 -17.23 4.51
C VAL A 77 11.13 -15.96 5.17
N PRO A 78 11.07 -14.75 4.57
CA PRO A 78 11.58 -13.54 5.17
C PRO A 78 10.93 -13.20 6.51
N PHE A 79 9.64 -13.48 6.70
CA PHE A 79 8.99 -13.27 8.00
C PHE A 79 9.66 -14.07 9.14
N LEU A 80 10.20 -15.26 8.86
CA LEU A 80 10.94 -16.05 9.86
C LEU A 80 12.36 -15.52 10.12
N PHE A 81 12.95 -14.77 9.19
CA PHE A 81 14.34 -14.28 9.26
C PHE A 81 14.46 -12.81 9.68
N PHE A 82 13.50 -11.95 9.34
CA PHE A 82 13.54 -10.52 9.68
C PHE A 82 13.27 -10.32 11.18
N ARG A 83 14.35 -10.09 11.93
CA ARG A 83 14.31 -9.85 13.39
C ARG A 83 14.53 -8.39 13.79
N SER A 84 14.86 -7.48 12.87
CA SER A 84 15.21 -6.10 13.26
C SER A 84 14.52 -5.01 12.45
N LEU A 85 14.08 -3.96 13.15
CA LEU A 85 13.46 -2.76 12.57
C LEU A 85 14.43 -1.93 11.69
N GLY A 86 15.75 -2.15 11.76
CA GLY A 86 16.73 -1.42 10.97
C GLY A 86 16.72 -1.75 9.48
N GLU A 87 16.42 -3.02 9.13
CA GLU A 87 16.33 -3.49 7.75
C GLU A 87 15.07 -2.94 7.05
N ILE A 88 14.04 -2.58 7.82
CA ILE A 88 12.77 -2.04 7.34
C ILE A 88 12.96 -0.68 6.65
N ALA A 89 13.88 0.17 7.11
CA ALA A 89 14.09 1.48 6.51
C ALA A 89 14.62 1.38 5.07
N ILE A 90 15.55 0.44 4.82
CA ILE A 90 16.11 0.20 3.48
C ILE A 90 15.04 -0.38 2.56
N LEU A 91 14.27 -1.37 3.04
CA LEU A 91 13.17 -1.96 2.28
C LEU A 91 12.07 -0.94 1.97
N SER A 92 11.77 -0.04 2.90
CA SER A 92 10.79 1.04 2.71
C SER A 92 11.26 2.03 1.65
N CYS A 93 12.55 2.39 1.63
CA CYS A 93 13.13 3.23 0.58
C CYS A 93 13.04 2.55 -0.80
N PHE A 94 13.39 1.26 -0.89
CA PHE A 94 13.22 0.48 -2.12
C PHE A 94 11.76 0.43 -2.58
N GLY A 95 10.83 0.24 -1.65
CA GLY A 95 9.40 0.23 -1.94
C GLY A 95 8.87 1.58 -2.44
N MET A 96 9.31 2.67 -1.83
CA MET A 96 9.01 4.02 -2.29
C MET A 96 9.52 4.24 -3.72
N LEU A 97 10.78 3.89 -4.01
CA LEU A 97 11.36 4.02 -5.35
C LEU A 97 10.60 3.17 -6.37
N SER A 98 10.27 1.92 -6.02
CA SER A 98 9.49 1.02 -6.88
C SER A 98 8.13 1.63 -7.23
N THR A 99 7.44 2.21 -6.24
CA THR A 99 6.16 2.90 -6.44
C THR A 99 6.32 4.10 -7.37
N VAL A 100 7.32 4.96 -7.13
CA VAL A 100 7.59 6.13 -7.98
C VAL A 100 7.88 5.72 -9.42
N ILE A 101 8.70 4.68 -9.64
CA ILE A 101 9.01 4.19 -10.99
C ILE A 101 7.73 3.75 -11.71
N VAL A 102 6.86 2.99 -11.04
CA VAL A 102 5.60 2.52 -11.63
C VAL A 102 4.68 3.70 -11.96
N ILE A 103 4.60 4.70 -11.08
CA ILE A 103 3.84 5.93 -11.34
C ILE A 103 4.35 6.63 -12.60
N LEU A 104 5.68 6.75 -12.75
CA LEU A 104 6.28 7.36 -13.94
C LEU A 104 6.00 6.55 -15.22
N ILE A 105 6.03 5.22 -15.14
CA ILE A 105 5.66 4.35 -16.27
C ILE A 105 4.19 4.57 -16.65
N VAL A 106 3.28 4.50 -15.67
CA VAL A 106 1.84 4.68 -15.90
C VAL A 106 1.58 6.06 -16.50
N LEU A 107 2.18 7.12 -15.95
CA LEU A 107 2.11 8.48 -16.47
C LEU A 107 2.59 8.56 -17.92
N GLY A 108 3.80 8.09 -18.18
CA GLY A 108 4.43 8.20 -19.50
C GLY A 108 3.65 7.45 -20.58
N VAL A 109 3.15 6.26 -20.27
CA VAL A 109 2.35 5.46 -21.20
C VAL A 109 0.95 6.06 -21.38
N SER A 110 0.31 6.50 -20.30
CA SER A 110 -1.04 7.10 -20.39
C SER A 110 -1.04 8.36 -21.26
N VAL A 111 -0.01 9.22 -21.13
CA VAL A 111 0.13 10.41 -21.98
C VAL A 111 0.30 10.05 -23.46
N GLN A 112 1.02 8.98 -23.77
CA GLN A 112 1.18 8.49 -25.15
C GLN A 112 -0.12 7.94 -25.74
N GLN A 113 -1.04 7.48 -24.89
CA GLN A 113 -2.32 6.89 -25.30
C GLN A 113 -3.43 7.94 -25.53
N ILE A 114 -3.23 9.20 -25.14
CA ILE A 114 -4.22 10.29 -25.33
C ILE A 114 -4.75 10.36 -26.78
N PRO A 115 -3.91 10.30 -27.84
CA PRO A 115 -4.41 10.42 -29.22
C PRO A 115 -5.26 9.24 -29.70
N GLU A 116 -5.11 8.07 -29.08
CA GLU A 116 -5.83 6.84 -29.45
C GLU A 116 -7.21 6.73 -28.77
N GLN A 117 -7.42 7.50 -27.69
CA GLN A 117 -8.61 7.46 -26.84
C GLN A 117 -9.59 8.60 -27.18
N VAL A 118 -10.12 8.61 -28.41
CA VAL A 118 -10.88 9.75 -28.96
C VAL A 118 -12.35 9.81 -28.46
N ASP A 119 -12.88 8.75 -27.86
CA ASP A 119 -14.30 8.67 -27.43
C ASP A 119 -14.46 8.03 -26.04
N VAL A 120 -13.63 8.47 -25.10
CA VAL A 120 -13.70 7.99 -23.71
C VAL A 120 -14.78 8.76 -22.95
N HIS A 121 -15.65 8.02 -22.27
CA HIS A 121 -16.69 8.61 -21.44
C HIS A 121 -16.13 9.03 -20.07
N HIS A 122 -16.36 10.29 -19.69
CA HIS A 122 -16.00 10.83 -18.39
C HIS A 122 -17.24 11.30 -17.63
N ASP A 123 -17.47 10.68 -16.49
CA ASP A 123 -18.43 11.17 -15.51
C ASP A 123 -17.72 12.08 -14.50
N SER A 124 -18.41 13.13 -14.04
CA SER A 124 -17.89 13.96 -12.95
C SER A 124 -17.93 13.23 -11.61
N VAL A 125 -18.98 12.45 -11.36
CA VAL A 125 -19.15 11.62 -10.16
C VAL A 125 -19.90 10.35 -10.53
N ILE A 126 -19.31 9.19 -10.21
CA ILE A 126 -19.94 7.88 -10.34
C ILE A 126 -20.51 7.47 -8.98
N TRP A 127 -21.76 7.85 -8.72
CA TRP A 127 -22.40 7.68 -7.40
C TRP A 127 -22.39 6.23 -6.89
N ASN A 128 -22.54 5.25 -7.79
CA ASN A 128 -22.52 3.83 -7.43
C ASN A 128 -21.15 3.36 -6.92
N MET A 129 -20.06 4.03 -7.32
CA MET A 129 -18.69 3.71 -6.91
C MET A 129 -18.20 4.59 -5.74
N PHE A 130 -19.01 5.56 -5.31
CA PHE A 130 -18.62 6.51 -4.26
C PHE A 130 -18.18 5.82 -2.95
N PRO A 131 -18.89 4.80 -2.41
CA PRO A 131 -18.45 4.11 -1.20
C PRO A 131 -17.11 3.37 -1.36
N ILE A 132 -16.86 2.81 -2.55
CA ILE A 132 -15.62 2.10 -2.87
C ILE A 132 -14.46 3.09 -3.01
N ALA A 133 -14.69 4.24 -3.65
CA ALA A 133 -13.70 5.30 -3.74
C ALA A 133 -13.34 5.86 -2.36
N LEU A 134 -14.34 6.13 -1.51
CA LEU A 134 -14.13 6.64 -0.16
C LEU A 134 -13.34 5.62 0.69
N SER A 135 -13.69 4.34 0.65
CA SER A 135 -12.98 3.31 1.40
C SER A 135 -11.54 3.14 0.91
N SER A 136 -11.29 3.21 -0.40
CA SER A 136 -9.95 3.18 -0.98
C SER A 136 -9.11 4.37 -0.51
N ILE A 137 -9.66 5.59 -0.51
CA ILE A 137 -8.96 6.79 0.00
C ILE A 137 -8.61 6.63 1.48
N VAL A 138 -9.58 6.22 2.32
CA VAL A 138 -9.33 6.00 3.75
C VAL A 138 -8.26 4.95 3.98
N PHE A 139 -8.30 3.86 3.22
CA PHE A 139 -7.29 2.79 3.27
C PHE A 139 -5.90 3.28 2.85
N SER A 140 -5.80 4.11 1.80
CA SER A 140 -4.53 4.70 1.35
C SER A 140 -3.84 5.56 2.42
N PHE A 141 -4.61 6.20 3.31
CA PHE A 141 -4.07 6.95 4.45
C PHE A 141 -4.04 6.15 5.76
N GLY A 142 -4.21 4.82 5.71
CA GLY A 142 -4.31 3.91 6.85
C GLY A 142 -3.00 3.61 7.60
N GLY A 143 -2.02 4.52 7.62
CA GLY A 143 -0.70 4.30 8.23
C GLY A 143 -0.65 4.46 9.76
N ASN A 144 -1.74 4.91 10.40
CA ASN A 144 -1.76 5.28 11.81
C ASN A 144 -1.23 4.21 12.80
N PRO A 145 -1.50 2.90 12.62
CA PRO A 145 -0.98 1.88 13.54
C PRO A 145 0.55 1.81 13.60
N VAL A 146 1.22 2.07 12.48
CA VAL A 146 2.69 1.95 12.39
C VAL A 146 3.40 3.25 12.75
N TYR A 147 2.69 4.37 12.85
CA TYR A 147 3.28 5.69 13.08
C TYR A 147 4.03 5.82 14.40
N ALA A 148 3.50 5.28 15.50
CA ALA A 148 4.19 5.30 16.79
C ALA A 148 5.53 4.53 16.74
N HIS A 149 5.54 3.38 16.07
CA HIS A 149 6.74 2.57 15.85
C HIS A 149 7.78 3.31 15.00
N VAL A 150 7.34 3.96 13.93
CA VAL A 150 8.22 4.77 13.08
C VAL A 150 8.81 5.93 13.88
N GLU A 151 8.00 6.69 14.62
CA GLU A 151 8.47 7.78 15.49
C GLU A 151 9.49 7.28 16.54
N ALA A 152 9.25 6.10 17.11
CA ALA A 152 10.16 5.47 18.09
C ALA A 152 11.50 5.08 17.47
N SER A 153 11.51 4.65 16.21
CA SER A 153 12.72 4.26 15.48
C SER A 153 13.55 5.46 14.96
N MET A 154 13.01 6.68 14.98
CA MET A 154 13.71 7.85 14.47
C MET A 154 14.92 8.23 15.34
N ARG A 155 16.05 8.54 14.69
CA ARG A 155 17.22 9.14 15.36
C ARG A 155 16.90 10.46 16.06
N ARG A 156 15.93 11.22 15.55
CA ARG A 156 15.44 12.49 16.10
C ARG A 156 13.91 12.51 16.18
N PRO A 157 13.29 11.94 17.22
CA PRO A 157 11.83 11.86 17.34
C PRO A 157 11.13 13.24 17.37
N LYS A 158 11.84 14.30 17.77
CA LYS A 158 11.31 15.69 17.78
C LYS A 158 10.90 16.20 16.40
N ASP A 159 11.43 15.62 15.32
CA ASP A 159 11.12 16.05 13.95
C ASP A 159 9.88 15.34 13.37
N TRP A 160 9.20 14.48 14.15
CA TRP A 160 8.07 13.65 13.72
C TRP A 160 7.00 14.41 12.94
N ASN A 161 6.51 15.53 13.47
CA ASN A 161 5.46 16.30 12.82
C ASN A 161 5.86 16.76 11.41
N MET A 162 7.13 17.15 11.22
CA MET A 162 7.65 17.57 9.93
C MET A 162 7.77 16.37 8.97
N VAL A 163 8.20 15.21 9.47
CA VAL A 163 8.28 13.97 8.69
C VAL A 163 6.90 13.48 8.27
N CYS A 164 5.92 13.50 9.15
CA CYS A 164 4.53 13.16 8.80
C CYS A 164 3.96 14.10 7.76
N PHE A 165 4.09 15.40 7.96
CA PHE A 165 3.56 16.39 7.03
C PHE A 165 4.17 16.22 5.63
N THR A 166 5.49 16.08 5.55
CA THR A 166 6.19 15.91 4.26
C THR A 166 5.85 14.56 3.62
N GLY A 167 5.82 13.47 4.38
CA GLY A 167 5.46 12.14 3.88
C GLY A 167 4.03 12.07 3.37
N LEU A 168 3.05 12.58 4.13
CA LEU A 168 1.65 12.60 3.72
C LEU A 168 1.42 13.49 2.50
N THR A 169 2.06 14.67 2.47
CA THR A 169 2.00 15.56 1.30
C THR A 169 2.56 14.86 0.05
N PHE A 170 3.66 14.13 0.20
CA PHE A 170 4.24 13.36 -0.89
C PHE A 170 3.30 12.25 -1.38
N CYS A 171 2.67 11.49 -0.48
CA CYS A 171 1.64 10.50 -0.85
C CYS A 171 0.48 11.13 -1.62
N VAL A 172 -0.04 12.27 -1.16
CA VAL A 172 -1.11 13.00 -1.84
C VAL A 172 -0.71 13.36 -3.28
N ILE A 173 0.50 13.88 -3.48
CA ILE A 173 1.01 14.21 -4.82
C ILE A 173 1.06 12.97 -5.70
N LEU A 174 1.58 11.84 -5.21
CA LEU A 174 1.65 10.58 -5.96
C LEU A 174 0.26 10.05 -6.34
N TYR A 175 -0.73 10.16 -5.43
CA TYR A 175 -2.11 9.77 -5.72
C TYR A 175 -2.74 10.65 -6.80
N PHE A 176 -2.56 11.97 -6.75
CA PHE A 176 -3.07 12.85 -7.82
C PHE A 176 -2.37 12.60 -9.16
N LEU A 177 -1.05 12.36 -9.14
CA LEU A 177 -0.26 12.05 -10.34
C LEU A 177 -0.72 10.76 -11.03
N THR A 178 -1.34 9.82 -10.31
CA THR A 178 -1.88 8.60 -10.92
C THR A 178 -3.35 8.74 -11.26
N ALA A 179 -4.16 9.22 -10.33
CA ALA A 179 -5.61 9.29 -10.46
C ALA A 179 -6.05 10.26 -11.57
N VAL A 180 -5.46 11.46 -11.63
CA VAL A 180 -5.91 12.48 -12.60
C VAL A 180 -5.60 12.05 -14.04
N PRO A 181 -4.36 11.68 -14.40
CA PRO A 181 -4.06 11.27 -15.77
C PRO A 181 -4.68 9.93 -16.13
N GLY A 182 -4.77 8.99 -15.18
CA GLY A 182 -5.42 7.69 -15.40
C GLY A 182 -6.90 7.86 -15.74
N TYR A 183 -7.64 8.68 -14.98
CA TYR A 183 -9.04 8.95 -15.29
C TYR A 183 -9.21 9.83 -16.53
N TYR A 184 -8.31 10.78 -16.76
CA TYR A 184 -8.36 11.61 -17.97
C TYR A 184 -8.21 10.77 -19.25
N VAL A 185 -7.31 9.78 -19.25
CA VAL A 185 -7.04 8.95 -20.44
C VAL A 185 -8.05 7.82 -20.60
N TYR A 186 -8.42 7.12 -19.52
CA TYR A 186 -9.25 5.91 -19.59
C TYR A 186 -10.70 6.09 -19.13
N GLY A 187 -11.04 7.24 -18.52
CA GLY A 187 -12.40 7.58 -18.08
C GLY A 187 -13.02 6.51 -17.19
N THR A 188 -14.29 6.21 -17.43
CA THR A 188 -15.04 5.19 -16.67
C THR A 188 -14.53 3.75 -16.87
N ALA A 189 -13.68 3.52 -17.88
CA ALA A 189 -13.09 2.21 -18.16
C ALA A 189 -11.77 1.94 -17.41
N VAL A 190 -11.29 2.90 -16.62
CA VAL A 190 -10.08 2.72 -15.81
C VAL A 190 -10.20 1.51 -14.87
N GLN A 191 -9.14 0.73 -14.79
CA GLN A 191 -9.07 -0.48 -13.98
C GLN A 191 -8.37 -0.18 -12.65
N SER A 192 -8.68 -0.99 -11.64
CA SER A 192 -7.96 -1.01 -10.37
C SER A 192 -7.32 -2.39 -10.21
N PRO A 193 -5.98 -2.50 -10.22
CA PRO A 193 -4.98 -1.41 -10.25
C PRO A 193 -4.84 -0.67 -11.60
N VAL A 194 -4.42 0.60 -11.55
CA VAL A 194 -4.35 1.48 -12.74
C VAL A 194 -3.41 0.98 -13.85
N TYR A 195 -2.36 0.23 -13.49
CA TYR A 195 -1.44 -0.32 -14.49
C TYR A 195 -2.08 -1.39 -15.37
N ASP A 196 -3.23 -1.96 -14.97
CA ASP A 196 -3.97 -2.90 -15.80
C ASP A 196 -4.70 -2.23 -16.98
N SER A 197 -4.97 -0.92 -16.88
CA SER A 197 -5.48 -0.11 -18.00
C SER A 197 -4.44 0.15 -19.09
N LEU A 198 -3.15 -0.06 -18.80
CA LEU A 198 -2.12 0.13 -19.82
C LEU A 198 -2.27 -0.89 -20.96
N PRO A 199 -1.88 -0.54 -22.19
CA PRO A 199 -1.82 -1.50 -23.29
C PRO A 199 -0.86 -2.64 -22.97
N ASN A 200 -1.17 -3.83 -23.51
CA ASN A 200 -0.32 -5.00 -23.32
C ASN A 200 1.06 -4.76 -23.96
N GLY A 201 2.12 -5.00 -23.20
CA GLY A 201 3.49 -4.79 -23.64
C GLY A 201 4.47 -4.68 -22.48
N GLY A 202 5.72 -4.36 -22.81
CA GLY A 202 6.81 -4.23 -21.84
C GLY A 202 6.50 -3.31 -20.64
N PRO A 203 5.94 -2.10 -20.83
CA PRO A 203 5.65 -1.18 -19.73
C PRO A 203 4.64 -1.73 -18.71
N LYS A 204 3.58 -2.41 -19.19
CA LYS A 204 2.59 -3.06 -18.32
C LYS A 204 3.22 -4.20 -17.53
N SER A 205 3.92 -5.11 -18.20
CA SER A 205 4.59 -6.23 -17.53
C SER A 205 5.64 -5.75 -16.52
N ALA A 206 6.42 -4.73 -16.85
CA ALA A 206 7.39 -4.13 -15.93
C ALA A 206 6.70 -3.55 -14.69
N SER A 207 5.59 -2.80 -14.87
CA SER A 207 4.82 -2.23 -13.77
C SER A 207 4.29 -3.32 -12.83
N ILE A 208 3.70 -4.37 -13.40
CA ILE A 208 3.16 -5.50 -12.63
C ILE A 208 4.28 -6.20 -11.85
N ILE A 209 5.43 -6.47 -12.47
CA ILE A 209 6.56 -7.14 -11.80
C ILE A 209 7.13 -6.28 -10.67
N ILE A 210 7.36 -4.98 -10.92
CA ILE A 210 7.93 -4.06 -9.92
C ILE A 210 7.00 -3.93 -8.71
N ILE A 211 5.68 -3.73 -8.94
CA ILE A 211 4.70 -3.69 -7.85
C ILE A 211 4.64 -5.03 -7.11
N THR A 212 4.68 -6.16 -7.82
CA THR A 212 4.67 -7.48 -7.17
C THR A 212 5.85 -7.66 -6.24
N ILE A 213 7.06 -7.32 -6.69
CA ILE A 213 8.27 -7.37 -5.84
C ILE A 213 8.11 -6.44 -4.64
N HIS A 214 7.60 -5.22 -4.85
CA HIS A 214 7.32 -4.28 -3.76
C HIS A 214 6.35 -4.86 -2.72
N LEU A 215 5.24 -5.45 -3.15
CA LEU A 215 4.23 -6.06 -2.26
C LEU A 215 4.81 -7.22 -1.46
N LEU A 216 5.59 -8.10 -2.11
CA LEU A 216 6.24 -9.24 -1.45
C LEU A 216 7.25 -8.78 -0.38
N LEU A 217 7.96 -7.68 -0.61
CA LEU A 217 8.91 -7.10 0.36
C LEU A 217 8.21 -6.30 1.47
N ALA A 218 7.09 -5.66 1.17
CA ALA A 218 6.32 -4.87 2.14
C ALA A 218 5.52 -5.75 3.11
N THR A 219 5.08 -6.93 2.68
CA THR A 219 4.21 -7.81 3.49
C THR A 219 4.86 -8.27 4.80
N PRO A 220 6.12 -8.76 4.83
CA PRO A 220 6.80 -9.12 6.07
C PRO A 220 6.88 -7.98 7.08
N ILE A 221 7.07 -6.73 6.62
CA ILE A 221 7.19 -5.54 7.47
C ILE A 221 5.90 -5.32 8.29
N LEU A 222 4.76 -5.45 7.62
CA LEU A 222 3.45 -5.30 8.26
C LEU A 222 3.18 -6.43 9.26
N LEU A 223 3.55 -7.67 8.90
CA LEU A 223 3.42 -8.83 9.78
C LEU A 223 4.32 -8.70 11.04
N THR A 224 5.55 -8.20 10.89
CA THR A 224 6.43 -7.92 12.05
C THR A 224 5.85 -6.83 12.93
N SER A 225 5.25 -5.79 12.36
CA SER A 225 4.59 -4.72 13.14
C SER A 225 3.43 -5.27 13.97
N PHE A 226 2.60 -6.15 13.38
CA PHE A 226 1.54 -6.87 14.10
C PHE A 226 2.08 -7.74 15.24
N ALA A 227 3.17 -8.46 15.01
CA ALA A 227 3.79 -9.28 16.05
C ALA A 227 4.30 -8.43 17.23
N LEU A 228 4.83 -7.22 16.96
CA LEU A 228 5.27 -6.29 18.00
C LEU A 228 4.12 -5.67 18.80
N ASP A 229 2.97 -5.40 18.17
CA ASP A 229 1.78 -4.87 18.85
C ASP A 229 1.07 -5.91 19.75
N THR A 230 1.39 -7.20 19.59
CA THR A 230 0.71 -8.31 20.30
C THR A 230 1.58 -9.02 21.35
N CYS A 231 2.88 -8.72 21.41
CA CYS A 231 3.85 -9.30 22.36
C CYS A 231 4.23 -8.31 23.46
#